data_AF-A0A4Q1A6E7-F1
#
_entry.id   AF-A0A4Q1A6E7-F1
#
_cell.length_a   1.000
_cell.length_b   1.000
_cell.length_c   1.000
_cell.angle_alpha   90.00
_cell.angle_beta   90.00
_cell.angle_gamma   90.00
#
_symmetry.space_group_name_H-M   'P 1'
#
loop_
_entity.id
_entity.type
_entity.pdbx_description
1 polymer ?
#
loop_
_entity_poly.entity_id
_entity_poly.type
_entity_poly.pdbx_seq_one_letter_code
_entity_poly.pdbx_strand_id
1 'polypeptide(L)'
;MIIAVKRTSKKRLIIKVISIIAVIAMFIAYYFHMSEKFAQDAKQEKLTKMQQKEQLVEADKKDKIEKLIYREVESAVDLVGQLNVRNVKIISNKIVIVCDPNTNIDALVVRYGTMALVKRTIEDIKIAIDLRYVVESKYDENN
;
A
#
# COMPACT_ATOMS: atom_id res chain seq x y z
N MET A 1 -59.15 -44.66 26.83
CA MET A 1 -59.97 -43.52 27.29
C MET A 1 -59.58 -42.29 26.50
N ILE A 2 -60.38 -41.89 25.51
CA ILE A 2 -60.13 -40.68 24.71
C ILE A 2 -60.92 -39.56 25.37
N ILE A 3 -60.22 -38.65 26.06
CA ILE A 3 -60.83 -37.53 26.77
C ILE A 3 -61.02 -36.39 25.77
N ALA A 4 -62.22 -36.29 25.19
CA ALA A 4 -62.59 -35.16 24.35
C ALA A 4 -62.97 -33.96 25.23
N VAL A 5 -62.03 -33.04 25.45
CA VAL A 5 -62.27 -31.81 26.22
C VAL A 5 -63.07 -30.82 25.35
N LYS A 6 -64.32 -30.54 25.74
CA LYS A 6 -65.19 -29.53 25.08
C LYS A 6 -64.63 -28.12 25.31
N ARG A 7 -63.73 -27.65 24.45
CA ARG A 7 -63.13 -26.31 24.54
C ARG A 7 -64.14 -25.27 24.06
N THR A 8 -64.39 -24.23 24.87
CA THR A 8 -65.30 -23.13 24.51
C THR A 8 -64.74 -22.35 23.32
N SER A 9 -65.60 -21.95 22.37
CA SER A 9 -65.20 -21.30 21.11
C SER A 9 -64.36 -20.02 21.32
N LYS A 10 -64.65 -19.26 22.39
CA LYS A 10 -63.93 -18.04 22.78
C LYS A 10 -62.45 -18.31 23.13
N LYS A 11 -62.15 -19.37 23.89
CA LYS A 11 -60.76 -19.72 24.25
C LYS A 11 -59.95 -20.18 23.03
N ARG A 12 -60.57 -20.82 22.04
CA ARG A 12 -59.91 -21.24 20.78
C ARG A 12 -59.55 -20.05 19.89
N LEU A 13 -60.38 -19.01 19.86
CA LEU A 13 -60.12 -17.77 19.11
C LEU A 13 -58.93 -16.99 19.70
N ILE A 14 -58.88 -16.83 21.02
CA ILE A 14 -57.79 -16.13 21.71
C ILE A 14 -56.43 -16.79 21.42
N ILE A 15 -56.37 -18.13 21.49
CA ILE A 15 -55.14 -18.88 21.20
C ILE A 15 -54.68 -18.67 19.75
N LYS A 16 -55.60 -18.62 18.78
CA LYS A 16 -55.27 -18.33 17.37
C LYS A 16 -54.73 -16.92 17.16
N VAL A 17 -55.32 -15.93 17.84
CA VAL A 17 -54.87 -14.53 17.74
C VAL A 17 -53.47 -14.37 18.34
N ILE A 18 -53.22 -14.96 19.51
CA ILE A 18 -51.88 -14.94 20.14
C ILE A 18 -50.84 -15.62 19.25
N SER A 19 -51.16 -16.75 18.61
CA SER A 19 -50.21 -17.40 17.70
C SER A 19 -49.86 -16.53 16.49
N ILE A 20 -50.83 -15.78 15.96
CA ILE A 20 -50.60 -14.87 14.82
C ILE A 20 -49.71 -13.70 15.25
N ILE A 21 -49.96 -13.12 16.42
CA ILE A 21 -49.15 -12.03 16.98
C ILE A 21 -47.70 -12.49 17.22
N ALA A 22 -47.51 -13.70 17.75
CA ALA A 22 -46.18 -14.25 17.97
C ALA A 22 -45.39 -14.41 16.66
N VAL A 23 -46.04 -14.86 15.59
CA VAL A 23 -45.43 -14.99 14.26
C VAL A 23 -45.05 -13.61 13.69
N ILE A 24 -45.95 -12.63 13.78
CA ILE A 24 -45.67 -11.26 13.33
C ILE A 24 -44.50 -10.65 14.10
N ALA A 25 -44.45 -10.81 15.42
CA ALA A 25 -43.36 -10.33 16.25
C ALA A 25 -42.02 -10.97 15.87
N MET A 26 -42.01 -12.28 15.56
CA MET A 26 -40.81 -12.98 15.11
C MET A 26 -40.29 -12.43 13.77
N PHE A 27 -41.18 -12.14 12.81
CA PHE A 27 -40.80 -11.52 11.53
C PHE A 27 -40.27 -10.10 11.70
N ILE A 28 -40.88 -9.30 12.57
CA ILE A 28 -40.41 -7.94 12.87
C ILE A 28 -39.01 -7.98 13.50
N ALA A 29 -38.80 -8.84 14.51
CA ALA A 29 -37.51 -9.00 15.15
C ALA A 29 -36.43 -9.49 14.18
N TYR A 30 -36.77 -10.44 13.30
CA TYR A 30 -35.87 -10.92 12.26
C TYR A 30 -35.49 -9.82 11.27
N TYR A 31 -36.47 -9.01 10.83
CA TYR A 31 -36.23 -7.90 9.90
C TYR A 31 -35.29 -6.84 10.50
N PHE A 32 -35.53 -6.43 11.75
CA PHE A 32 -34.66 -5.47 12.44
C PHE A 32 -33.23 -5.99 12.62
N HIS A 33 -33.08 -7.25 13.04
CA HIS A 33 -31.74 -7.83 13.20
C HIS A 33 -31.00 -7.94 11.87
N MET A 34 -31.69 -8.32 10.79
CA MET A 34 -31.05 -8.42 9.47
C MET A 34 -30.68 -7.05 8.91
N SER A 35 -31.55 -6.06 9.04
CA SER A 35 -31.29 -4.68 8.60
C SER A 35 -30.02 -4.11 9.24
N GLU A 36 -29.84 -4.35 10.54
CA GLU A 36 -28.65 -3.89 11.26
C GLU A 36 -27.38 -4.61 10.82
N LYS A 37 -27.44 -5.93 10.56
CA LYS A 37 -26.34 -6.68 9.95
C LYS A 37 -25.96 -6.15 8.57
N PHE A 38 -26.94 -5.95 7.68
CA PHE A 38 -26.68 -5.40 6.35
C PHE A 38 -26.05 -3.99 6.40
N ALA A 39 -26.48 -3.15 7.34
CA ALA A 39 -25.90 -1.83 7.54
C ALA A 39 -24.44 -1.89 8.06
N GLN A 40 -24.12 -2.87 8.91
CA GLN A 40 -22.75 -3.10 9.38
C GLN A 40 -21.86 -3.67 8.29
N ASP A 41 -22.31 -4.69 7.56
CA ASP A 41 -21.57 -5.31 6.46
C ASP A 41 -21.27 -4.29 5.34
N ALA A 42 -22.23 -3.44 4.98
CA ALA A 42 -22.04 -2.38 3.99
C ALA A 42 -21.03 -1.31 4.45
N LYS A 43 -20.94 -1.03 5.76
CA LYS A 43 -19.91 -0.12 6.31
C LYS A 43 -18.54 -0.78 6.30
N GLN A 44 -18.46 -2.06 6.68
CA GLN A 44 -17.24 -2.85 6.68
C GLN A 44 -16.64 -2.98 5.28
N GLU A 45 -17.49 -3.22 4.28
CA GLU A 45 -17.09 -3.36 2.87
C GLU A 45 -16.59 -2.02 2.28
N LYS A 46 -17.20 -0.90 2.67
CA LYS A 46 -16.71 0.44 2.28
C LYS A 46 -15.36 0.75 2.91
N LEU A 47 -15.17 0.44 4.20
CA LEU A 47 -13.91 0.64 4.91
C LEU A 47 -12.77 -0.20 4.31
N THR A 48 -13.04 -1.47 4.00
CA THR A 48 -12.05 -2.34 3.33
C THR A 48 -11.71 -1.87 1.92
N LYS A 49 -12.69 -1.42 1.13
CA LYS A 49 -12.42 -0.84 -0.21
C LYS A 49 -11.60 0.45 -0.12
N MET A 50 -11.84 1.30 0.88
CA MET A 50 -11.03 2.50 1.12
C MET A 50 -9.59 2.14 1.49
N GLN A 51 -9.39 1.21 2.43
CA GLN A 51 -8.07 0.73 2.84
C GLN A 51 -7.31 0.06 1.69
N GLN A 52 -7.97 -0.75 0.88
CA GLN A 52 -7.36 -1.36 -0.32
C GLN A 52 -6.92 -0.30 -1.33
N LYS A 53 -7.74 0.75 -1.54
CA LYS A 53 -7.39 1.84 -2.44
C LYS A 53 -6.19 2.63 -1.93
N GLU A 54 -6.11 2.88 -0.63
CA GLU A 54 -4.94 3.52 0.00
C GLU A 54 -3.68 2.67 -0.13
N GLN A 55 -3.77 1.37 0.12
CA GLN A 55 -2.65 0.43 -0.04
C GLN A 55 -2.15 0.34 -1.49
N LEU A 56 -3.07 0.34 -2.47
CA LEU A 56 -2.71 0.37 -3.89
C LEU A 56 -2.00 1.67 -4.27
N VAL A 57 -2.50 2.82 -3.79
CA VAL A 57 -1.86 4.13 -4.03
C VAL A 57 -0.47 4.20 -3.38
N GLU A 58 -0.28 3.62 -2.19
CA GLU A 58 1.03 3.53 -1.55
C GLU A 58 2.00 2.61 -2.31
N ALA A 59 1.51 1.47 -2.81
CA ALA A 59 2.31 0.54 -3.61
C ALA A 59 2.77 1.22 -4.91
N ASP A 60 1.85 1.89 -5.63
CA ASP A 60 2.18 2.62 -6.86
C ASP A 60 3.21 3.72 -6.63
N LYS A 61 3.17 4.40 -5.48
CA LYS A 61 4.16 5.41 -5.11
C LYS A 61 5.54 4.79 -4.87
N LYS A 62 5.59 3.66 -4.15
CA LYS A 62 6.85 2.94 -3.88
C LYS A 62 7.50 2.46 -5.18
N ASP A 63 6.72 1.86 -6.08
CA ASP A 63 7.20 1.38 -7.38
C ASP A 63 7.76 2.51 -8.26
N LYS A 64 7.11 3.68 -8.24
CA LYS A 64 7.59 4.87 -8.97
C LYS A 64 8.92 5.36 -8.42
N ILE A 65 9.05 5.44 -7.09
CA ILE A 65 10.29 5.86 -6.43
C ILE A 65 11.42 4.86 -6.73
N GLU A 66 11.15 3.56 -6.66
CA GLU A 66 12.13 2.52 -6.98
C GLU A 66 12.62 2.63 -8.43
N LYS A 67 11.70 2.77 -9.40
CA LYS A 67 12.05 2.97 -10.81
C LYS A 67 12.88 4.24 -11.03
N LEU A 68 12.57 5.31 -10.31
CA LEU A 68 13.32 6.56 -10.38
C LEU A 68 14.76 6.36 -9.87
N ILE A 69 14.92 5.68 -8.74
CA ILE A 69 16.24 5.36 -8.17
C ILE A 69 17.04 4.50 -9.15
N TYR A 70 16.45 3.46 -9.73
CA TYR A 70 17.15 2.62 -10.72
C TYR A 70 17.62 3.41 -11.93
N ARG A 71 16.75 4.26 -12.50
CA ARG A 71 17.11 5.10 -13.65
C ARG A 71 18.23 6.08 -13.31
N GLU A 72 18.23 6.59 -12.08
CA GLU A 72 19.27 7.50 -11.63
C GLU A 72 20.61 6.79 -11.48
N VAL A 73 20.61 5.59 -10.89
CA VAL A 73 21.80 4.73 -10.80
C VAL A 73 22.32 4.39 -12.19
N GLU A 74 21.46 3.99 -13.12
CA GLU A 74 21.82 3.69 -14.50
C GLU A 74 22.51 4.90 -15.16
N SER A 75 21.92 6.08 -15.01
CA SER A 75 22.48 7.30 -15.57
C SER A 75 23.82 7.68 -14.90
N ALA A 76 23.98 7.42 -13.59
CA ALA A 76 25.25 7.66 -12.88
C ALA A 76 26.35 6.70 -13.36
N VAL A 77 26.01 5.42 -13.59
CA VAL A 77 26.92 4.41 -14.11
C VAL A 77 27.31 4.71 -15.56
N ASP A 78 26.37 5.16 -16.37
CA ASP A 78 26.62 5.53 -17.77
C ASP A 78 27.63 6.70 -17.88
N LEU A 79 27.51 7.70 -17.00
CA LEU A 79 28.44 8.84 -16.95
C LEU A 79 29.89 8.45 -16.59
N VAL A 80 30.08 7.37 -15.86
CA VAL A 80 31.40 6.84 -15.47
C VAL A 80 31.93 5.84 -16.50
N GLY A 81 31.02 5.24 -17.28
CA GLY A 81 31.28 4.14 -18.20
C GLY A 81 31.19 2.79 -17.49
N GLN A 82 30.30 1.93 -17.99
CA GLN A 82 29.99 0.62 -17.40
C GLN A 82 31.23 -0.27 -17.19
N LEU A 83 32.20 -0.21 -18.11
CA LEU A 83 33.43 -1.02 -18.07
C LEU A 83 34.34 -0.67 -16.89
N ASN A 84 34.26 0.56 -16.38
CA ASN A 84 35.13 1.07 -15.34
C ASN A 84 34.54 0.89 -13.93
N VAL A 85 33.30 0.41 -13.84
CA VAL A 85 32.57 0.24 -12.57
C VAL A 85 32.74 -1.18 -12.07
N ARG A 86 33.35 -1.33 -10.89
CA ARG A 86 33.52 -2.63 -10.22
C ARG A 86 32.28 -3.02 -9.42
N ASN A 87 31.67 -2.06 -8.75
CA ASN A 87 30.54 -2.32 -7.87
C ASN A 87 29.66 -1.09 -7.68
N VAL A 88 28.35 -1.32 -7.57
CA VAL A 88 27.36 -0.31 -7.20
C VAL A 88 26.53 -0.84 -6.05
N LYS A 89 26.44 -0.08 -4.95
CA LYS A 89 25.61 -0.41 -3.79
C LYS A 89 24.77 0.78 -3.41
N ILE A 90 23.53 0.53 -3.03
CA ILE A 90 22.68 1.53 -2.39
C ILE A 90 22.76 1.29 -0.89
N ILE A 91 23.31 2.24 -0.15
CA ILE A 91 23.44 2.18 1.30
C ILE A 91 22.62 3.32 1.89
N SER A 92 21.52 2.96 2.54
CA SER A 92 20.55 3.93 3.08
C SER A 92 20.07 4.88 1.98
N ASN A 93 20.45 6.16 2.03
CA ASN A 93 20.06 7.18 1.06
C ASN A 93 21.21 7.59 0.12
N LYS A 94 22.26 6.76 -0.01
CA LYS A 94 23.41 7.06 -0.88
C LYS A 94 23.66 5.94 -1.87
N ILE A 95 23.95 6.31 -3.11
CA ILE A 95 24.53 5.41 -4.10
C ILE A 95 26.03 5.44 -3.90
N VAL A 96 26.63 4.28 -3.66
CA VAL A 96 28.07 4.09 -3.58
C VAL A 96 28.54 3.35 -4.83
N ILE A 97 29.38 4.01 -5.62
CA ILE A 97 29.98 3.46 -6.84
C ILE A 97 31.47 3.28 -6.58
N VAL A 98 32.00 2.10 -6.88
CA VAL A 98 33.43 1.79 -6.83
C VAL A 98 33.92 1.60 -8.26
N CYS A 99 34.89 2.42 -8.65
CA CYS A 99 35.44 2.46 -9.99
C CYS A 99 36.94 2.16 -10.00
N ASP A 100 37.47 1.85 -11.18
CA ASP A 100 38.92 1.72 -11.39
C ASP A 100 39.66 3.05 -11.15
N PRO A 101 40.94 3.01 -10.73
CA PRO A 101 41.70 4.19 -10.31
C PRO A 101 41.94 5.21 -11.44
N ASN A 102 41.92 4.77 -12.70
CA ASN A 102 42.15 5.61 -13.88
C ASN A 102 40.84 6.05 -14.58
N THR A 103 39.71 5.92 -13.91
CA THR A 103 38.41 6.26 -14.49
C THR A 103 38.20 7.76 -14.59
N ASN A 104 37.66 8.24 -15.72
CA ASN A 104 37.20 9.61 -15.85
C ASN A 104 35.86 9.78 -15.11
N ILE A 105 35.84 10.66 -14.11
CA ILE A 105 34.66 10.95 -13.29
C ILE A 105 34.12 12.37 -13.51
N ASP A 106 34.69 13.12 -14.46
CA ASP A 106 34.38 14.55 -14.64
C ASP A 106 32.91 14.75 -15.01
N ALA A 107 32.36 13.88 -15.87
CA ALA A 107 30.95 13.90 -16.23
C ALA A 107 30.02 13.71 -15.02
N LEU A 108 30.43 12.85 -14.08
CA LEU A 108 29.69 12.61 -12.84
C LEU A 108 29.78 13.82 -11.90
N VAL A 109 30.96 14.44 -11.79
CA VAL A 109 31.16 15.66 -10.99
C VAL A 109 30.39 16.84 -11.57
N VAL A 110 30.30 16.99 -12.89
CA VAL A 110 29.52 18.07 -13.53
C VAL A 110 28.03 17.94 -13.22
N ARG A 111 27.48 16.72 -13.28
CA ARG A 111 26.04 16.50 -13.06
C ARG A 111 25.64 16.61 -11.60
N TYR A 112 26.36 15.93 -10.71
CA TYR A 112 25.99 15.85 -9.30
C TYR A 112 26.66 16.92 -8.46
N GLY A 113 27.71 17.58 -8.96
CA GLY A 113 28.38 18.68 -8.29
C GLY A 113 28.75 18.35 -6.85
N THR A 114 28.27 19.19 -5.92
CA THR A 114 28.48 19.05 -4.47
C THR A 114 27.74 17.88 -3.84
N MET A 115 26.83 17.22 -4.57
CA MET A 115 26.06 16.06 -4.07
C MET A 115 26.83 14.75 -4.17
N ALA A 116 27.95 14.74 -4.91
CA ALA A 116 28.84 13.59 -5.04
C ALA A 116 30.10 13.78 -4.17
N LEU A 117 30.32 12.85 -3.25
CA LEU A 117 31.58 12.75 -2.51
C LEU A 117 32.49 11.77 -3.23
N VAL A 118 33.66 12.26 -3.65
CA VAL A 118 34.65 11.46 -4.36
C VAL A 118 35.87 11.26 -3.47
N LYS A 119 36.24 10.00 -3.26
CA LYS A 119 37.50 9.61 -2.63
C LYS A 119 38.35 8.85 -3.64
N ARG A 120 39.51 9.40 -3.99
CA ARG A 120 40.49 8.76 -4.87
C ARG A 120 41.56 8.06 -4.03
N THR A 121 41.81 6.80 -4.35
CA THR A 121 42.89 5.98 -3.79
C THR A 121 43.73 5.43 -4.95
N ILE A 122 44.88 4.84 -4.66
CA ILE A 122 45.74 4.19 -5.68
C ILE A 122 45.04 2.98 -6.31
N GLU A 123 44.21 2.26 -5.54
CA GLU A 123 43.56 1.02 -5.98
C GLU A 123 42.18 1.23 -6.61
N ASP A 124 41.44 2.25 -6.16
CA ASP A 124 40.05 2.50 -6.53
C ASP A 124 39.64 3.97 -6.38
N ILE A 125 38.54 4.33 -7.05
CA ILE A 125 37.80 5.56 -6.80
C ILE A 125 36.46 5.18 -6.16
N LYS A 126 36.16 5.75 -5.00
CA LYS A 126 34.88 5.57 -4.31
C LYS A 126 34.07 6.85 -4.43
N ILE A 127 32.85 6.71 -4.96
CA ILE A 127 31.93 7.81 -5.21
C ILE A 127 30.68 7.56 -4.38
N ALA A 128 30.24 8.54 -3.60
CA ALA A 128 28.99 8.49 -2.86
C ALA A 128 28.07 9.64 -3.26
N ILE A 129 26.89 9.33 -3.79
CA ILE A 129 25.90 10.30 -4.28
C ILE A 129 24.68 10.28 -3.35
N ASP A 130 24.25 11.43 -2.85
CA ASP A 130 23.04 11.52 -2.01
C ASP A 130 21.77 11.47 -2.87
N LEU A 131 20.92 10.46 -2.65
CA LEU A 131 19.68 10.23 -3.39
C LEU A 131 18.54 11.16 -2.97
N ARG A 132 18.58 11.74 -1.75
CA ARG A 132 17.44 12.50 -1.22
C ARG A 132 17.04 13.64 -2.14
N TYR A 133 18.01 14.47 -2.48
CA TYR A 133 17.80 15.63 -3.34
C TYR A 133 17.44 15.25 -4.79
N VAL A 134 17.95 14.10 -5.28
CA VAL A 134 17.67 13.66 -6.66
C VAL A 134 16.25 13.11 -6.80
N VAL A 135 15.79 12.36 -5.79
CA VAL A 135 14.43 11.81 -5.75
C VAL A 135 13.41 12.90 -5.47
N GLU A 136 13.69 13.82 -4.54
CA GLU A 136 12.79 14.92 -4.16
C GLU A 136 12.56 15.89 -5.33
N SER A 137 13.62 16.29 -6.03
CA SER A 137 13.52 17.18 -7.21
C SER A 137 12.67 16.60 -8.35
N LYS A 138 12.69 15.28 -8.57
CA LYS A 138 11.96 14.65 -9.70
C LYS A 138 10.58 14.11 -9.32
N TYR A 139 10.32 13.93 -8.03
CA TYR A 139 9.00 13.59 -7.53
C TYR A 139 8.06 14.80 -7.61
N ASP A 140 8.54 15.99 -7.24
CA ASP A 140 7.74 17.23 -7.28
C ASP A 140 7.43 17.72 -8.71
N GLU A 141 8.25 17.41 -9.70
CA GLU A 141 7.95 17.77 -11.11
C GLU A 141 6.84 16.91 -11.75
N ASN A 142 6.53 15.74 -11.19
CA ASN A 142 5.57 14.78 -11.77
C ASN A 142 4.23 14.70 -11.00
N ASN A 143 3.98 15.63 -10.08
CA ASN A 143 2.81 15.67 -9.21
C ASN A 143 2.17 17.06 -9.27
#